data_AF-A0A6S7LVJ7-F1
#
_entry.id   AF-A0A6S7LVJ7-F1
#
_cell.length_a   1.000
_cell.length_b   1.000
_cell.length_c   1.000
_cell.angle_alpha   90.00
_cell.angle_beta   90.00
_cell.angle_gamma   90.00
#
_symmetry.space_group_name_H-M   'P 1'
#
loop_
_entity.id
_entity.type
_entity.pdbx_description
1 polymer ?
#
loop_
_entity_poly.entity_id
_entity_poly.type
_entity_poly.pdbx_seq_one_letter_code
_entity_poly.pdbx_strand_id
1 'polypeptide(L)'
;GESNVGTIYFRNRSIYDCPGVRHSGPADMDYTKGEGHHRVDISLKSVPRHIDKIVFTLSAWRSSSVSAYRFRRLRFYDVDFPDQELCSDDISGLVHNESIIMCCLPRKQ
;
A
#
# COMPACT_ATOMS: atom_id res chain seq x y z
N GLY A 1 1.15 -21.66 -10.31
CA GLY A 1 2.06 -20.61 -10.82
C GLY A 1 1.50 -19.29 -10.39
N GLU A 2 2.19 -18.61 -9.49
CA GLU A 2 1.78 -17.32 -8.94
C GLU A 2 1.88 -16.28 -10.07
N SER A 3 0.77 -16.03 -10.77
CA SER A 3 0.71 -14.94 -11.74
C SER A 3 0.38 -13.64 -11.00
N ASN A 4 1.20 -12.63 -11.20
CA ASN A 4 0.92 -11.28 -10.73
C ASN A 4 -0.25 -10.73 -11.56
N VAL A 5 -1.42 -10.55 -10.94
CA VAL A 5 -2.62 -10.00 -11.59
C VAL A 5 -2.44 -8.52 -11.97
N GLY A 6 -1.59 -7.80 -11.24
CA GLY A 6 -1.11 -6.49 -11.62
C GLY A 6 -0.57 -5.70 -10.44
N THR A 7 -0.03 -4.52 -10.74
CA THR A 7 0.53 -3.60 -9.75
C THR A 7 -0.19 -2.26 -9.80
N ILE A 8 -0.70 -1.83 -8.65
CA ILE A 8 -1.22 -0.47 -8.45
C ILE A 8 -0.17 0.41 -7.77
N TYR A 9 -0.11 1.68 -8.16
CA TYR A 9 0.78 2.69 -7.59
C TYR A 9 0.24 4.09 -7.89
N PHE A 10 0.95 5.14 -7.50
CA PHE A 10 0.43 6.52 -7.56
C PHE A 10 -0.06 6.98 -8.94
N ARG A 11 0.47 6.43 -10.06
CA ARG A 11 -0.04 6.69 -11.42
C ARG A 11 -1.06 5.66 -11.88
N ASN A 12 -0.81 4.37 -11.64
CA ASN A 12 -1.75 3.30 -11.98
C ASN A 12 -2.66 2.97 -10.79
N ARG A 13 -3.78 3.68 -10.67
CA ARG A 13 -4.57 3.71 -9.43
C ARG A 13 -5.52 2.54 -9.24
N SER A 14 -5.77 1.74 -10.26
CA SER A 14 -6.70 0.59 -10.21
C SER A 14 -6.40 -0.35 -11.36
N ILE A 15 -6.79 -1.61 -11.21
CA ILE A 15 -6.72 -2.62 -12.27
C ILE A 15 -8.13 -3.04 -12.63
N TYR A 16 -8.41 -3.18 -13.93
CA TYR A 16 -9.74 -3.57 -14.42
C TYR A 16 -10.19 -4.92 -13.84
N ASP A 17 -9.28 -5.90 -13.82
CA ASP A 17 -9.54 -7.25 -13.30
C ASP A 17 -9.66 -7.31 -11.78
N CYS A 18 -9.31 -6.24 -11.06
CA CYS A 18 -9.40 -6.17 -9.60
C CYS A 18 -9.97 -4.81 -9.14
N PRO A 19 -11.26 -4.53 -9.42
CA PRO A 19 -11.87 -3.23 -9.16
C PRO A 19 -12.02 -2.92 -7.65
N GLY A 20 -11.92 -3.95 -6.81
CA GLY A 20 -11.97 -3.84 -5.36
C GLY A 20 -10.74 -3.18 -4.73
N VAL A 21 -9.66 -2.91 -5.48
CA VAL A 21 -8.43 -2.30 -4.94
C VAL A 21 -8.15 -0.99 -5.68
N ARG A 22 -8.11 0.13 -4.95
CA ARG A 22 -7.90 1.47 -5.52
C ARG A 22 -6.89 2.26 -4.71
N HIS A 23 -5.96 2.92 -5.40
CA HIS A 23 -4.96 3.79 -4.81
C HIS A 23 -5.39 5.27 -4.97
N SER A 24 -5.28 6.09 -3.93
CA SER A 24 -5.71 7.51 -3.94
C SER A 24 -4.97 8.35 -5.00
N GLY A 25 -3.69 8.05 -5.16
CA GLY A 25 -2.75 8.78 -6.01
C GLY A 25 -1.94 9.75 -5.15
N PRO A 26 -1.32 10.77 -5.76
CA PRO A 26 -0.51 11.72 -5.01
C PRO A 26 -1.31 12.98 -4.62
N ALA A 27 -2.64 12.89 -4.51
CA ALA A 27 -3.50 14.04 -4.25
C ALA A 27 -3.26 14.64 -2.86
N ASP A 28 -2.97 13.79 -1.88
CA ASP A 28 -2.75 14.17 -0.47
C ASP A 28 -1.25 14.38 -0.15
N MET A 29 -0.43 14.65 -1.17
CA MET A 29 0.99 14.96 -1.01
C MET A 29 1.20 16.47 -0.88
N ASP A 30 1.91 16.88 0.17
CA ASP A 30 2.55 18.19 0.27
C ASP A 30 3.88 18.15 -0.47
N TYR A 31 3.88 18.62 -1.72
CA TYR A 31 5.07 18.66 -2.57
C TYR A 31 6.14 19.63 -2.08
N THR A 32 5.79 20.60 -1.23
CA THR A 32 6.77 21.54 -0.68
C THR A 32 7.64 20.87 0.39
N LYS A 33 7.03 20.00 1.20
CA LYS A 33 7.71 19.22 2.24
C LYS A 33 8.16 17.85 1.77
N GLY A 34 7.61 17.36 0.66
CA GLY A 34 7.82 15.97 0.21
C GLY A 34 7.18 14.96 1.16
N GLU A 35 6.12 15.36 1.87
CA GLU A 35 5.43 14.57 2.89
C GLU A 35 3.98 14.35 2.48
N GLY A 36 3.36 13.25 2.91
CA GLY A 36 1.95 12.98 2.66
C GLY A 36 1.59 11.53 2.93
N HIS A 37 0.31 11.23 2.71
CA HIS A 37 -0.23 9.89 2.92
C HIS A 37 -0.74 9.31 1.61
N HIS A 38 -0.30 8.09 1.32
CA HIS A 38 -0.89 7.29 0.26
C HIS A 38 -1.98 6.42 0.89
N ARG A 39 -3.17 6.42 0.29
CA ARG A 39 -4.30 5.61 0.76
C ARG A 39 -4.61 4.55 -0.30
N VAL A 40 -4.83 3.32 0.16
CA VAL A 40 -5.30 2.21 -0.68
C VAL A 40 -6.61 1.71 -0.09
N ASP A 41 -7.70 1.93 -0.82
CA ASP A 41 -9.03 1.43 -0.45
C ASP A 41 -9.22 0.02 -0.99
N ILE A 42 -9.67 -0.89 -0.12
CA ILE A 42 -9.85 -2.30 -0.45
C ILE A 42 -11.25 -2.75 -0.04
N SER A 43 -12.09 -3.04 -1.04
CA SER A 43 -13.32 -3.79 -0.85
C SER A 43 -13.01 -5.28 -0.96
N LEU A 44 -12.80 -5.96 0.18
CA LEU A 44 -12.48 -7.39 0.22
C LEU A 44 -13.53 -8.27 -0.48
N LYS A 45 -14.80 -7.83 -0.48
CA LYS A 45 -15.91 -8.50 -1.18
C LYS A 45 -15.81 -8.39 -2.71
N SER A 46 -15.13 -7.35 -3.22
CA SER A 46 -14.97 -7.06 -4.64
C SER A 46 -13.63 -7.52 -5.21
N VAL A 47 -12.75 -8.09 -4.37
CA VAL A 47 -11.50 -8.72 -4.83
C VAL A 47 -11.82 -10.10 -5.41
N PRO A 48 -11.48 -10.40 -6.69
CA PRO A 48 -11.73 -11.68 -7.32
C PRO A 48 -11.24 -12.88 -6.50
N ARG A 49 -11.99 -13.98 -6.53
CA ARG A 49 -11.68 -15.19 -5.73
C ARG A 49 -10.33 -15.83 -6.09
N HIS A 50 -9.86 -15.66 -7.32
CA HIS A 50 -8.57 -16.19 -7.76
C HIS A 50 -7.37 -15.40 -7.19
N ILE A 51 -7.61 -14.21 -6.62
CA ILE A 51 -6.59 -13.44 -5.90
C ILE A 51 -6.59 -13.91 -4.45
N ASP A 52 -5.49 -14.51 -4.03
CA ASP A 52 -5.28 -15.08 -2.71
C ASP A 52 -4.40 -14.20 -1.82
N LYS A 53 -3.66 -13.25 -2.38
CA LYS A 53 -2.76 -12.36 -1.64
C LYS A 53 -2.81 -10.94 -2.20
N ILE A 54 -2.84 -9.96 -1.30
CA ILE A 54 -2.55 -8.55 -1.61
C ILE A 54 -1.27 -8.18 -0.87
N VAL A 55 -0.26 -7.73 -1.60
CA VAL A 55 1.05 -7.39 -1.03
C VAL A 55 1.23 -5.87 -1.08
N PHE A 56 1.51 -5.29 0.08
CA PHE A 56 1.79 -3.86 0.24
C PHE A 56 3.30 -3.65 0.22
N THR A 57 3.76 -2.78 -0.66
CA THR A 57 5.19 -2.47 -0.80
C THR A 57 5.41 -0.97 -0.66
N LEU A 58 6.58 -0.61 -0.14
CA LEU A 58 7.08 0.76 -0.15
C LEU A 58 8.34 0.80 -1.01
N SER A 59 8.39 1.69 -1.99
CA SER A 59 9.53 1.89 -2.87
C SER A 59 9.99 3.35 -2.82
N ALA A 60 11.30 3.54 -2.87
CA ALA A 60 11.96 4.84 -2.74
C ALA A 60 12.14 5.50 -4.11
N TRP A 61 11.19 6.33 -4.52
CA TRP A 61 11.28 7.02 -5.81
C TRP A 61 12.50 7.96 -5.84
N ARG A 62 13.43 7.74 -6.79
CA ARG A 62 14.68 8.51 -6.94
C ARG A 62 15.57 8.52 -5.69
N SER A 63 15.50 7.48 -4.87
CA SER A 63 16.39 7.27 -3.73
C SER A 63 16.87 5.82 -3.74
N SER A 64 18.11 5.60 -3.32
CA SER A 64 18.67 4.25 -3.18
C SER A 64 18.15 3.50 -1.95
N SER A 65 17.36 4.16 -1.10
CA SER A 65 16.89 3.60 0.17
C SER A 65 15.56 4.17 0.59
N VAL A 66 14.65 3.30 1.06
CA VAL A 66 13.40 3.71 1.70
C VAL A 66 13.64 4.49 2.99
N SER A 67 14.84 4.43 3.58
CA SER A 67 15.24 5.25 4.74
C SER A 67 15.24 6.76 4.46
N ALA A 68 15.16 7.17 3.18
CA ALA A 68 14.94 8.57 2.83
C ALA A 68 13.56 9.09 3.29
N TYR A 69 12.60 8.20 3.52
CA TYR A 69 11.31 8.57 4.10
C TYR A 69 11.40 8.65 5.61
N ARG A 70 11.15 9.86 6.15
CA ARG A 70 11.14 10.13 7.58
C ARG A 70 10.14 9.24 8.33
N PHE A 71 8.98 9.01 7.73
CA PHE A 71 7.93 8.16 8.28
C PHE A 71 7.64 7.00 7.33
N ARG A 72 7.89 5.78 7.80
CA ARG A 72 7.62 4.53 7.09
C ARG A 72 6.64 3.72 7.92
N ARG A 73 5.36 4.06 7.80
CA ARG A 73 4.29 3.45 8.59
C ARG A 73 3.23 2.88 7.67
N LEU A 74 2.73 1.70 8.00
CA LEU A 74 1.55 1.13 7.38
C LEU A 74 0.45 1.05 8.45
N ARG A 75 -0.76 1.47 8.10
CA ARG A 75 -1.89 1.48 9.02
C ARG A 75 -3.13 1.01 8.28
N PHE A 76 -3.91 0.16 8.95
CA PHE A 76 -5.17 -0.37 8.44
C PHE A 76 -6.31 0.19 9.28
N TYR A 77 -7.36 0.64 8.61
CA TYR A 77 -8.56 1.20 9.21
C TYR A 77 -9.78 0.48 8.68
N ASP A 78 -10.82 0.37 9.50
CA ASP A 78 -12.14 0.02 9.00
C ASP A 78 -12.75 1.24 8.28
N VAL A 79 -13.32 1.03 7.10
CA VAL A 79 -13.92 2.12 6.32
C VAL A 79 -15.21 2.64 6.95
N ASP A 80 -15.94 1.77 7.64
CA ASP A 80 -17.20 2.10 8.32
C ASP A 80 -16.92 2.76 9.69
N PHE A 81 -15.72 2.54 10.25
CA PHE A 81 -15.25 3.10 11.50
C PHE A 81 -13.85 3.72 11.32
N PRO A 82 -13.73 4.89 10.65
CA PRO A 82 -12.44 5.45 10.23
C PRO A 82 -11.51 5.83 11.38
N ASP A 83 -12.03 6.03 12.59
CA ASP A 83 -11.24 6.29 13.79
C ASP A 83 -10.74 4.99 14.46
N GLN A 84 -11.16 3.83 13.96
CA GLN A 84 -10.76 2.52 14.46
C GLN A 84 -9.60 1.96 13.61
N GLU A 85 -8.39 2.11 14.13
CA GLU A 85 -7.22 1.42 13.60
C GLU A 85 -7.33 -0.08 13.90
N LEU A 86 -7.27 -0.90 12.85
CA LEU A 86 -7.30 -2.36 12.95
C LEU A 86 -5.92 -2.91 13.30
N CYS A 87 -4.88 -2.37 12.67
CA CYS A 87 -3.49 -2.64 12.99
C CYS A 87 -2.54 -1.60 12.36
N SER A 88 -1.34 -1.50 12.90
CA SER A 88 -0.26 -0.69 12.36
C SER A 88 1.09 -1.39 12.46
N ASP A 89 1.99 -0.99 11.58
CA ASP A 89 3.40 -1.37 11.62
C ASP A 89 4.27 -0.15 11.34
N ASP A 90 5.30 0.02 12.17
CA ASP A 90 6.27 1.09 12.10
C ASP A 90 7.62 0.48 11.72
N ILE A 91 8.05 0.74 10.49
CA ILE A 91 9.34 0.26 10.00
C ILE A 91 10.43 1.17 10.58
N SER A 92 10.94 0.73 11.72
CA SER A 92 12.03 1.38 12.44
C SER A 92 13.40 0.91 11.92
N GLY A 93 14.43 1.74 12.15
CA GLY A 93 15.80 1.44 11.74
C GLY A 93 16.16 1.83 10.30
N LEU A 94 17.43 1.64 9.96
CA LEU A 94 17.96 1.87 8.62
C LEU A 94 17.65 0.67 7.73
N VAL A 95 16.89 0.92 6.66
CA VAL A 95 16.58 -0.06 5.62
C VAL A 95 17.30 0.39 4.36
N HIS A 96 18.40 -0.27 4.02
CA HIS A 96 19.25 0.13 2.91
C HIS A 96 18.69 -0.26 1.53
N ASN A 97 17.53 -0.94 1.49
CA ASN A 97 16.88 -1.36 0.25
C ASN A 97 16.07 -0.23 -0.40
N GLU A 98 16.06 -0.21 -1.74
CA GLU A 98 15.22 0.68 -2.55
C GLU A 98 13.72 0.39 -2.41
N SER A 99 13.36 -0.86 -2.06
CA SER A 99 11.99 -1.26 -1.83
C SER A 99 11.88 -2.36 -0.78
N ILE A 100 10.75 -2.38 -0.08
CA ILE A 100 10.40 -3.40 0.92
C ILE A 100 8.96 -3.86 0.78
N ILE A 101 8.69 -5.09 1.21
CA ILE A 101 7.35 -5.57 1.49
C ILE A 101 7.02 -5.11 2.91
N MET A 102 5.97 -4.32 3.05
CA MET A 102 5.48 -3.87 4.36
C MET A 102 4.52 -4.89 4.97
N CYS A 103 3.63 -5.46 4.16
CA CYS A 103 2.59 -6.37 4.63
C CYS A 103 2.10 -7.28 3.50
N CYS A 104 1.57 -8.44 3.87
CA CYS A 104 0.82 -9.31 2.99
C CYS A 104 -0.54 -9.60 3.65
N LEU A 105 -1.62 -9.37 2.92
CA LEU A 105 -2.98 -9.73 3.32
C LEU A 105 -3.40 -10.99 2.54
N PRO A 106 -3.29 -12.18 3.15
CA PRO A 106 -3.76 -13.41 2.53
C PRO A 106 -5.29 -13.55 2.68
N ARG A 107 -5.92 -14.19 1.70
CA ARG A 107 -7.29 -14.69 1.82
C ARG A 107 -7.28 -15.89 2.75
N LYS A 108 -8.11 -15.86 3.79
CA LYS A 108 -8.35 -17.03 4.65
C LYS A 108 -8.97 -18.14 3.81
N GLN A 109 -8.36 -19.33 3.84
CA GLN A 109 -8.87 -20.54 3.20
C GLN A 109 -10.08 -21.10 3.95
#